data_AF-A0AAN6RP72-F1
#
_entry.id   AF-A0AAN6RP72-F1
#
_cell.length_a   1.000
_cell.length_b   1.000
_cell.length_c   1.000
_cell.angle_alpha   90.00
_cell.angle_beta   90.00
_cell.angle_gamma   90.00
#
_symmetry.space_group_name_H-M   'P 1'
#
loop_
_entity.id
_entity.type
_entity.pdbx_description
1 polymer ?
#
loop_
_entity_poly.entity_id
_entity_poly.type
_entity_poly.pdbx_seq_one_letter_code
_entity_poly.pdbx_strand_id
1 'polypeptide(L)'
;MPSSRTIANSCNNYYNEITNSSDHDHQTRFGNQFVWELARHSVAEEVIVYPAVESRMGDKECQMVDADRKDHHRVKELLKEFQNMKPQQDEFVPKQGMFGGRNSGG
;
A
#
# COMPACT_ATOMS: atom_id res chain seq x y z
N MET A 1 -17.08 3.25 0.40
CA MET A 1 -15.64 2.92 0.29
C MET A 1 -15.30 2.87 -1.19
N PRO A 2 -14.22 3.53 -1.66
CA PRO A 2 -13.74 3.32 -3.03
C PRO A 2 -13.35 1.85 -3.24
N SER A 3 -13.52 1.35 -4.46
CA SER A 3 -13.20 -0.04 -4.78
C SER A 3 -11.68 -0.29 -4.74
N SER A 4 -11.25 -1.52 -4.47
CA SER A 4 -9.82 -1.89 -4.51
C SER A 4 -9.17 -1.55 -5.86
N ARG A 5 -9.93 -1.58 -6.96
CA ARG A 5 -9.48 -1.13 -8.29
C ARG A 5 -9.22 0.37 -8.36
N THR A 6 -10.06 1.18 -7.72
CA THR A 6 -9.89 2.64 -7.65
C THR A 6 -8.63 3.00 -6.86
N ILE A 7 -8.38 2.28 -5.76
CA ILE A 7 -7.24 2.52 -4.88
C ILE A 7 -5.93 2.09 -5.56
N ALA A 8 -5.93 0.94 -6.25
CA ALA A 8 -4.79 0.51 -7.07
C ALA A 8 -4.42 1.55 -8.14
N ASN A 9 -5.41 2.14 -8.81
CA ASN A 9 -5.18 3.20 -9.80
C ASN A 9 -4.60 4.48 -9.15
N SER A 10 -5.12 4.90 -8.00
CA SER A 10 -4.57 6.04 -7.24
C SER A 10 -3.13 5.79 -6.80
N CYS A 11 -2.83 4.62 -6.25
CA CYS A 11 -1.49 4.21 -5.86
C CYS A 11 -0.51 4.23 -7.06
N ASN A 12 -0.93 3.72 -8.21
CA ASN A 12 -0.12 3.74 -9.43
C ASN A 12 0.12 5.15 -9.96
N ASN A 13 -0.88 6.04 -9.88
CA ASN A 13 -0.72 7.43 -10.27
C ASN A 13 0.28 8.15 -9.36
N TYR A 14 0.22 7.94 -8.04
CA TYR A 14 1.17 8.52 -7.10
C TYR A 14 2.59 7.98 -7.29
N TYR A 15 2.74 6.68 -7.59
CA TYR A 15 4.03 6.10 -7.96
C TYR A 15 4.65 6.85 -9.14
N ASN A 16 3.88 7.06 -10.21
CA ASN A 16 4.36 7.78 -11.40
C ASN A 16 4.75 9.23 -11.10
N GLU A 17 4.00 9.94 -10.25
CA GLU A 17 4.31 11.32 -9.84
C GLU A 17 5.62 11.41 -9.04
N ILE A 18 5.91 10.40 -8.22
CA ILE A 18 7.16 10.33 -7.42
C ILE A 18 8.34 10.00 -8.32
N THR A 19 8.23 9.02 -9.22
CA THR A 19 9.35 8.56 -10.05
C THR A 19 9.73 9.52 -11.17
N ASN A 20 8.78 10.32 -11.67
CA ASN A 20 9.03 11.25 -12.78
C ASN A 20 9.44 12.66 -12.31
N SER A 21 9.49 12.90 -11.01
CA SER A 21 9.88 14.20 -10.44
C SER A 21 11.26 14.11 -9.81
N SER A 22 12.09 15.14 -10.00
CA SER A 22 13.32 15.38 -9.24
C SER A 22 13.13 16.42 -8.13
N ASP A 23 11.91 16.96 -7.98
CA ASP A 23 11.54 17.89 -6.91
C ASP A 23 11.18 17.10 -5.65
N HIS A 24 12.00 17.28 -4.61
CA HIS A 24 11.81 16.61 -3.32
C HIS A 24 10.51 17.01 -2.61
N ASP A 25 10.00 18.23 -2.80
CA ASP A 25 8.72 18.64 -2.20
C ASP A 25 7.55 17.95 -2.91
N HIS A 26 7.63 17.79 -4.24
CA HIS A 26 6.66 17.03 -5.03
C HIS A 26 6.68 15.55 -4.63
N GLN A 27 7.85 14.93 -4.55
CA GLN A 27 8.00 13.54 -4.11
C GLN A 27 7.46 13.33 -2.69
N THR A 28 7.72 14.26 -1.76
CA THR A 28 7.17 14.21 -0.39
C THR A 28 5.65 14.22 -0.41
N ARG A 29 5.06 15.15 -1.17
CA ARG A 29 3.62 15.35 -1.22
C ARG A 29 2.92 14.10 -1.75
N PHE A 30 3.40 13.53 -2.85
CA PHE A 30 2.80 12.34 -3.45
C PHE A 30 3.13 11.06 -2.67
N GLY A 31 4.30 10.97 -2.05
CA GLY A 31 4.64 9.89 -1.11
C GLY A 31 3.70 9.86 0.09
N ASN A 32 3.37 11.02 0.65
CA ASN A 32 2.40 11.13 1.74
C ASN A 32 0.99 10.74 1.29
N GLN A 33 0.54 11.15 0.10
CA GLN A 33 -0.77 10.77 -0.44
C GLN A 33 -0.89 9.27 -0.69
N PHE A 34 0.18 8.65 -1.22
CA PHE A 34 0.28 7.21 -1.40
C PHE A 34 0.13 6.46 -0.07
N VAL A 35 0.89 6.87 0.95
CA VAL A 35 0.84 6.30 2.30
C VAL A 35 -0.57 6.41 2.90
N TRP A 36 -1.21 7.58 2.79
CA TRP A 36 -2.54 7.83 3.34
C TRP A 36 -3.62 6.95 2.69
N GLU A 37 -3.62 6.85 1.37
CA GLU A 37 -4.60 6.02 0.66
C GLU A 37 -4.40 4.53 0.97
N LEU A 38 -3.15 4.05 0.99
CA LEU A 38 -2.85 2.64 1.28
C LEU A 38 -3.22 2.28 2.73
N ALA A 39 -2.85 3.11 3.71
CA ALA A 39 -3.18 2.88 5.11
C ALA A 39 -4.69 2.86 5.36
N ARG A 40 -5.42 3.83 4.79
CA ARG A 40 -6.88 3.91 4.91
C ARG A 40 -7.56 2.70 4.28
N HIS A 41 -7.07 2.22 3.14
CA HIS A 41 -7.60 1.04 2.47
C HIS A 41 -7.42 -0.21 3.31
N SER A 42 -6.19 -0.49 3.75
CA SER A 42 -5.88 -1.67 4.55
C SER A 42 -6.71 -1.70 5.83
N VAL A 43 -6.80 -0.59 6.58
CA VAL A 43 -7.61 -0.54 7.81
C VAL A 43 -9.10 -0.75 7.52
N ALA A 44 -9.64 -0.19 6.45
CA ALA A 44 -11.05 -0.35 6.10
C ALA A 44 -11.42 -1.81 5.79
N GLU A 45 -10.53 -2.54 5.11
CA GLU A 45 -10.73 -3.96 4.81
C GLU A 45 -10.66 -4.81 6.08
N GLU A 46 -9.72 -4.55 6.98
CA GLU A 46 -9.63 -5.32 8.23
C GLU A 46 -10.85 -5.15 9.14
N VAL A 47 -11.39 -3.94 9.23
CA VAL A 47 -12.50 -3.61 10.13
C VAL A 47 -13.85 -4.08 9.57
N ILE A 48 -14.02 -4.13 8.25
CA ILE A 48 -15.31 -4.42 7.62
C ILE A 48 -15.35 -5.79 6.95
N VAL A 49 -14.30 -6.15 6.20
CA VAL A 49 -14.29 -7.39 5.41
C VAL A 49 -14.06 -8.60 6.31
N TYR A 50 -13.09 -8.53 7.23
CA TYR A 50 -12.78 -9.72 8.05
C TYR A 50 -13.92 -10.16 8.96
N PRO A 51 -14.63 -9.27 9.69
CA PRO A 51 -15.80 -9.68 10.48
C PRO A 51 -16.93 -10.22 9.60
N ALA A 52 -17.08 -9.71 8.37
CA ALA A 52 -18.09 -10.18 7.42
C ALA A 52 -17.76 -11.55 6.84
N VAL A 53 -16.46 -11.87 6.64
CA VAL A 53 -16.03 -13.19 6.18
C VAL A 53 -16.12 -14.23 7.30
N GLU A 54 -15.62 -13.91 8.50
CA GLU A 54 -15.68 -14.79 9.68
C GLU A 54 -17.13 -15.13 10.08
N SER A 55 -18.08 -14.22 9.85
CA SER A 55 -19.50 -14.45 10.17
C SER A 55 -20.29 -15.20 9.09
N ARG A 56 -19.76 -15.38 7.86
CA ARG A 56 -20.55 -15.87 6.71
C ARG A 56 -19.91 -16.98 5.88
N MET A 57 -18.62 -17.28 6.03
CA MET A 57 -17.91 -18.20 5.12
C MET A 57 -17.28 -19.41 5.85
N GLY A 58 -16.96 -20.47 5.10
CA GLY A 58 -16.43 -21.73 5.63
C GLY A 58 -14.90 -21.76 5.72
N ASP A 59 -14.35 -22.88 6.20
CA ASP A 59 -12.92 -23.02 6.53
C ASP A 59 -11.93 -22.66 5.39
N LYS A 60 -12.36 -22.77 4.12
CA LYS A 60 -11.53 -22.42 2.95
C LYS A 60 -11.41 -20.91 2.76
N GLU A 61 -12.49 -20.17 2.92
CA GLU A 61 -12.44 -18.71 2.81
C GLU A 61 -11.70 -18.08 4.01
N CYS A 62 -11.73 -18.71 5.19
CA CYS A 62 -10.90 -18.32 6.33
C CYS A 62 -9.39 -18.37 6.01
N GLN A 63 -8.92 -19.38 5.28
CA GLN A 63 -7.50 -19.48 4.90
C GLN A 63 -7.07 -18.40 3.90
N MET A 64 -7.95 -17.99 2.99
CA MET A 64 -7.68 -16.86 2.08
C MET A 64 -7.59 -15.54 2.85
N VAL A 65 -8.47 -15.32 3.83
CA VAL A 65 -8.42 -14.15 4.72
C VAL A 65 -7.12 -14.10 5.53
N ASP A 66 -6.63 -15.24 6.01
CA ASP A 66 -5.37 -15.28 6.76
C ASP A 66 -4.14 -14.99 5.89
N ALA A 67 -4.17 -15.33 4.60
CA ALA A 67 -3.13 -14.94 3.65
C ALA A 67 -3.17 -13.42 3.39
N ASP A 68 -4.35 -12.86 3.11
CA ASP A 68 -4.54 -11.41 2.90
C ASP A 68 -4.14 -10.60 4.14
N ARG A 69 -4.41 -11.12 5.35
CA ARG A 69 -3.96 -10.54 6.63
C ARG A 69 -2.44 -10.42 6.72
N LYS A 70 -1.70 -11.43 6.26
CA LYS A 70 -0.23 -11.41 6.27
C LYS A 70 0.32 -10.41 5.27
N ASP A 71 -0.28 -10.33 4.09
CA ASP A 71 0.11 -9.35 3.06
C ASP A 71 -0.17 -7.92 3.54
N HIS A 72 -1.32 -7.68 4.17
CA HIS A 72 -1.63 -6.39 4.80
C HIS A 72 -0.70 -6.05 5.96
N HIS A 73 -0.33 -7.03 6.79
CA HIS A 73 0.66 -6.82 7.85
C HIS A 73 2.00 -6.39 7.27
N ARG A 74 2.45 -7.04 6.20
CA ARG A 74 3.70 -6.69 5.53
C ARG A 74 3.66 -5.28 4.94
N VAL A 75 2.54 -4.90 4.31
CA VAL A 75 2.33 -3.54 3.80
C VAL A 75 2.40 -2.51 4.95
N LYS A 76 1.84 -2.79 6.13
CA LYS A 76 1.92 -1.90 7.29
C LYS A 76 3.34 -1.73 7.82
N GLU A 77 4.14 -2.80 7.87
CA GLU A 77 5.55 -2.72 8.24
C GLU A 77 6.33 -1.82 7.27
N LEU A 78 6.14 -2.04 5.97
CA LEU A 78 6.76 -1.22 4.93
C LEU A 78 6.31 0.24 5.03
N LEU A 79 5.03 0.49 5.29
CA LEU A 79 4.49 1.84 5.49
C LEU A 79 5.12 2.53 6.70
N LYS A 80 5.31 1.80 7.81
CA LYS A 80 5.95 2.32 9.01
C LYS A 80 7.42 2.68 8.75
N GLU A 81 8.13 1.86 8.00
CA GLU A 81 9.51 2.17 7.57
C GLU A 81 9.53 3.41 6.68
N PHE A 82 8.68 3.45 5.66
CA PHE A 82 8.63 4.52 4.66
C PHE A 82 8.19 5.87 5.24
N GLN A 83 7.24 5.90 6.18
CA GLN A 83 6.81 7.13 6.86
C GLN A 83 7.93 7.84 7.63
N ASN A 84 8.94 7.10 8.06
CA ASN A 84 10.10 7.67 8.76
C ASN A 84 11.23 8.07 7.79
N MET A 85 11.08 7.79 6.49
CA MET A 85 12.09 8.13 5.48
C MET A 85 11.91 9.55 4.98
N LYS A 86 13.04 10.18 4.68
CA LYS A 86 13.09 11.48 4.00
C LYS A 86 13.29 11.29 2.50
N PRO A 87 12.71 12.14 1.64
CA PRO A 87 12.87 12.06 0.19
C PRO A 87 14.32 12.20 -0.30
N GLN A 88 15.18 12.81 0.52
CA GLN A 88 16.60 12.98 0.23
C GLN A 88 17.42 11.70 0.50
N GLN A 89 16.82 10.67 1.09
CA GLN A 89 17.48 9.38 1.27
C GLN A 89 17.42 8.61 -0.05
N ASP A 90 18.56 8.08 -0.49
CA ASP A 90 18.67 7.31 -1.73
C ASP A 90 17.73 6.08 -1.71
N GLU A 91 17.35 5.58 -0.53
CA GLU A 91 16.41 4.46 -0.38
C GLU A 91 14.94 4.86 -0.54
N PHE A 92 14.58 6.14 -0.62
CA PHE A 92 13.18 6.58 -0.67
C PHE A 92 12.45 6.04 -1.91
N VAL A 93 13.01 6.23 -3.10
CA VAL A 93 12.42 5.72 -4.36
C VAL A 93 12.44 4.18 -4.43
N PRO A 94 13.57 3.49 -4.13
CA PRO A 94 13.59 2.02 -4.06
C PRO A 94 12.57 1.42 -3.08
N LYS A 95 12.44 1.98 -1.86
CA LYS A 95 11.48 1.50 -0.86
C LYS A 95 10.04 1.73 -1.33
N GLN A 96 9.77 2.83 -2.03
CA GLN A 96 8.47 3.11 -2.61
C GLN A 96 8.08 2.08 -3.71
N GLY A 97 9.04 1.62 -4.50
CA GLY A 97 8.85 0.54 -5.47
C GLY A 97 8.48 -0.82 -4.87
N MET A 98 8.83 -1.07 -3.60
CA MET A 98 8.46 -2.33 -2.92
C MET A 98 6.96 -2.43 -2.65
N PHE A 99 6.22 -1.32 -2.61
CA PHE A 99 4.75 -1.35 -2.48
C PHE A 99 4.03 -1.61 -3.81
N GLY A 100 4.70 -1.39 -4.95
CA GLY A 100 4.12 -1.49 -6.28
C GLY A 100 4.24 -2.87 -6.94
N GLY A 101 4.97 -3.81 -6.33
CA GLY A 101 4.99 -5.20 -6.77
C GLY A 101 5.27 -5.40 -8.26
N ARG A 102 6.33 -4.80 -8.81
CA ARG A 102 6.89 -5.22 -10.10
C ARG A 102 8.41 -5.26 -10.04
N ASN A 103 8.90 -6.49 -9.89
CA ASN A 103 10.26 -6.85 -10.20
C ASN A 103 10.45 -6.68 -11.72
N SER A 104 10.94 -5.52 -12.14
CA SER A 104 11.41 -5.28 -13.52
C SER A 104 12.93 -5.48 -13.56
N GLY A 105 13.39 -6.71 -13.31
CA GLY A 105 14.62 -7.22 -13.94
C GLY A 105 14.14 -8.03 -15.15
N GLY A 106 14.60 -7.78 -16.37
CA GLY A 106 16.01 -7.88 -16.74
C GLY A 106 16.22 -9.29 -17.26
#